data_AF-A0A359KR26-F1
#
_entry.id   AF-A0A359KR26-F1
#
_cell.length_a   1.000
_cell.length_b   1.000
_cell.length_c   1.000
_cell.angle_alpha   90.00
_cell.angle_beta   90.00
_cell.angle_gamma   90.00
#
_symmetry.space_group_name_H-M   'P 1'
#
loop_
_entity.id
_entity.type
_entity.pdbx_description
1 polymer ?
#
loop_
_entity_poly.entity_id
_entity_poly.type
_entity_poly.pdbx_seq_one_letter_code
_entity_poly.pdbx_strand_id
1 'polypeptide(L)'
;MHARNRFFDPIVLRKRAAVTVLVLGAAVFAGGLVDGGAARAIVIAGWVLLVPVAVALGYGEAFFIGHGRGARRATLLAVISALASLAICAMLSTGLGAGLDTGGRPIRSIVTLVLFLCAGVLLASVSALGFGLGTGYLARKVAERDADDWP
;
A
#
# COMPACT_ATOMS: atom_id res chain seq x y z
N MET A 1 1.76 20.39 -29.87
CA MET A 1 2.58 19.22 -29.46
C MET A 1 2.50 19.07 -27.94
N HIS A 2 1.65 18.19 -27.42
CA HIS A 2 1.51 17.94 -25.99
C HIS A 2 1.84 16.47 -25.71
N ALA A 3 3.13 16.14 -25.69
CA ALA A 3 3.61 14.95 -25.00
C ALA A 3 3.55 15.22 -23.48
N ARG A 4 2.34 15.44 -22.97
CA ARG A 4 2.10 15.82 -21.58
C ARG A 4 2.21 14.55 -20.73
N ASN A 5 3.42 14.27 -20.24
CA ASN A 5 3.77 13.35 -19.15
C ASN A 5 2.83 12.14 -18.93
N ARG A 6 2.86 11.14 -19.81
CA ARG A 6 2.19 9.84 -19.56
C ARG A 6 2.66 9.16 -18.27
N PHE A 7 3.83 9.53 -17.75
CA PHE A 7 4.41 9.01 -16.51
C PHE A 7 3.61 9.40 -15.26
N PHE A 8 2.89 10.52 -15.28
CA PHE A 8 2.07 11.00 -14.16
C PHE A 8 0.57 10.76 -14.37
N ASP A 9 0.20 9.96 -15.37
CA ASP A 9 -1.20 9.56 -15.54
C ASP A 9 -1.63 8.66 -14.37
N PRO A 10 -2.58 9.09 -13.52
CA PRO A 10 -2.99 8.35 -12.33
C PRO A 10 -3.54 6.96 -12.66
N ILE A 11 -4.12 6.78 -13.86
CA ILE A 11 -4.66 5.48 -14.30
C ILE A 11 -3.51 4.51 -14.63
N VAL A 12 -2.48 5.01 -15.32
CA VAL A 12 -1.29 4.22 -15.66
C VAL A 12 -0.50 3.88 -14.40
N LEU A 13 -0.36 4.85 -13.49
CA LEU A 13 0.33 4.69 -12.21
C LEU A 13 -0.36 3.63 -11.34
N ARG A 14 -1.69 3.68 -11.22
CA ARG A 14 -2.50 2.67 -10.50
C ARG A 14 -2.27 1.27 -11.04
N LYS A 15 -2.37 1.08 -12.36
CA LYS A 15 -2.20 -0.24 -12.99
C LYS A 15 -0.79 -0.78 -12.79
N ARG A 16 0.22 0.05 -13.04
CA ARG A 16 1.63 -0.35 -12.91
C ARG A 16 1.97 -0.66 -11.46
N ALA A 17 1.60 0.21 -10.53
CA ALA A 17 1.86 0.01 -9.11
C ALA A 17 1.17 -1.26 -8.58
N ALA A 18 -0.07 -1.54 -9.00
CA ALA A 18 -0.75 -2.79 -8.62
C ALA A 18 0.02 -4.04 -9.09
N VAL A 19 0.51 -4.04 -10.34
CA VAL A 19 1.36 -5.11 -10.86
C VAL A 19 2.68 -5.18 -10.08
N THR A 20 3.30 -4.04 -9.79
CA THR A 20 4.56 -3.99 -9.02
C THR A 20 4.38 -4.53 -7.60
N VAL A 21 3.29 -4.23 -6.90
CA VAL A 21 2.98 -4.83 -5.58
C VAL A 21 2.89 -6.35 -5.69
N LEU A 22 2.23 -6.88 -6.72
CA LEU A 22 2.12 -8.33 -6.92
C LEU A 22 3.47 -8.98 -7.24
N VAL A 23 4.28 -8.34 -8.09
CA VAL A 23 5.63 -8.82 -8.43
C VAL A 23 6.55 -8.79 -7.21
N LEU A 24 6.51 -7.70 -6.43
CA LEU A 24 7.27 -7.60 -5.17
C LEU A 24 6.79 -8.64 -4.16
N GLY A 25 5.47 -8.85 -4.03
CA GLY A 25 4.91 -9.89 -3.17
C GLY A 25 5.39 -11.29 -3.57
N ALA A 26 5.37 -11.61 -4.86
CA ALA A 26 5.89 -12.88 -5.36
C ALA A 26 7.41 -13.05 -5.09
N ALA A 27 8.20 -11.98 -5.24
CA ALA A 27 9.63 -11.99 -4.94
C ALA A 27 9.90 -12.17 -3.43
N VAL A 28 9.14 -11.50 -2.57
CA VAL A 28 9.22 -11.67 -1.10
C VAL A 28 8.82 -13.08 -0.69
N PHE A 29 7.77 -13.64 -1.29
CA PHE A 29 7.34 -15.01 -1.05
C PHE A 29 8.42 -16.02 -1.46
N ALA A 30 8.95 -15.89 -2.69
CA ALA A 30 10.01 -16.76 -3.20
C ALA A 30 11.30 -16.64 -2.36
N GLY A 31 11.68 -15.43 -1.96
CA GLY A 31 12.80 -15.19 -1.04
C GLY A 31 12.57 -15.81 0.34
N GLY A 32 11.31 -15.90 0.79
CA GLY A 32 10.96 -16.58 2.04
C GLY A 32 11.05 -18.11 1.98
N LEU A 33 11.14 -18.73 0.79
CA LEU A 33 11.23 -20.18 0.63
C LEU A 33 12.67 -20.71 0.61
N VAL A 34 13.65 -19.83 0.39
CA VAL A 34 15.05 -20.19 0.13
C VAL A 34 15.95 -19.61 1.23
N ASP A 35 16.98 -20.35 1.65
CA ASP A 35 17.97 -19.85 2.59
C ASP A 35 19.10 -19.09 1.89
N GLY A 36 19.66 -18.10 2.58
CA GLY A 36 20.89 -17.42 2.17
C GLY A 36 20.82 -15.90 2.26
N GLY A 37 21.98 -15.26 2.14
CA GLY A 37 22.10 -13.80 2.20
C GLY A 37 21.31 -13.10 1.08
N ALA A 38 21.32 -13.65 -0.14
CA ALA A 38 20.59 -13.11 -1.28
C ALA A 38 19.05 -13.16 -1.07
N ALA A 39 18.54 -14.27 -0.53
CA ALA A 39 17.12 -14.43 -0.25
C ALA A 39 16.63 -13.41 0.80
N ARG A 40 17.41 -13.21 1.87
CA ARG A 40 17.16 -12.16 2.87
C ARG A 40 17.20 -10.76 2.27
N ALA A 41 18.17 -10.48 1.39
CA ALA A 41 18.27 -9.18 0.73
C ALA A 41 17.04 -8.89 -0.15
N ILE A 42 16.51 -9.89 -0.87
CA ILE A 42 15.29 -9.76 -1.68
C ILE A 42 14.08 -9.44 -0.79
N VAL A 43 13.91 -10.15 0.32
CA VAL A 43 12.80 -9.90 1.26
C VAL A 43 12.88 -8.48 1.81
N ILE A 44 14.06 -8.04 2.27
CA ILE A 44 14.27 -6.69 2.80
C ILE A 44 14.01 -5.63 1.73
N ALA A 45 14.56 -5.81 0.52
CA ALA A 45 14.35 -4.90 -0.59
C ALA A 45 12.87 -4.80 -0.97
N GLY A 46 12.14 -5.91 -0.94
CA GLY A 46 10.69 -5.93 -1.16
C GLY A 46 9.95 -5.05 -0.16
N TRP A 47 10.25 -5.18 1.13
CA TRP A 47 9.64 -4.36 2.19
C TRP A 47 9.98 -2.86 2.06
N VAL A 48 11.21 -2.53 1.68
CA VAL A 48 11.63 -1.13 1.46
C VAL A 48 10.92 -0.55 0.24
N LEU A 49 10.85 -1.29 -0.87
CA LEU A 49 10.20 -0.85 -2.11
C LEU A 49 8.68 -0.83 -2.00
N LEU A 50 8.08 -1.55 -1.06
CA LEU A 50 6.64 -1.55 -0.83
C LEU A 50 6.11 -0.14 -0.54
N VAL A 51 6.85 0.66 0.24
CA VAL A 51 6.42 2.01 0.64
C VAL A 51 6.19 2.92 -0.57
N PRO A 52 7.18 3.23 -1.43
CA PRO A 52 6.97 4.11 -2.56
C PRO A 52 5.96 3.54 -3.57
N VAL A 53 5.91 2.22 -3.75
CA VAL A 53 4.96 1.58 -4.68
C VAL A 53 3.52 1.67 -4.16
N ALA A 54 3.30 1.46 -2.86
CA ALA A 54 1.98 1.58 -2.24
C ALA A 54 1.49 3.04 -2.27
N VAL A 55 2.39 4.00 -2.03
CA VAL A 55 2.08 5.43 -2.16
C VAL A 55 1.68 5.77 -3.61
N ALA A 56 2.41 5.27 -4.60
CA ALA A 56 2.07 5.45 -6.02
C ALA A 56 0.71 4.84 -6.37
N LEU A 57 0.40 3.65 -5.85
CA LEU A 57 -0.92 3.03 -5.99
C LEU A 57 -2.01 3.90 -5.36
N GLY A 58 -1.77 4.40 -4.14
CA GLY A 58 -2.68 5.27 -3.42
C GLY A 58 -2.92 6.60 -4.15
N TYR A 59 -1.88 7.20 -4.73
CA TYR A 59 -2.01 8.39 -5.56
C TYR A 59 -2.90 8.15 -6.80
N GLY A 60 -2.78 6.99 -7.44
CA GLY A 60 -3.66 6.59 -8.55
C GLY A 60 -5.13 6.41 -8.12
N GLU A 61 -5.38 5.89 -6.91
CA GLU A 61 -6.73 5.76 -6.34
C GLU A 61 -7.30 7.11 -5.87
N ALA A 62 -6.45 8.02 -5.38
CA ALA A 62 -6.84 9.35 -4.93
C ALA A 62 -7.55 10.15 -6.02
N PHE A 63 -7.16 9.96 -7.29
CA PHE A 63 -7.86 10.55 -8.43
C PHE A 63 -9.35 10.20 -8.44
N PHE A 64 -9.71 8.94 -8.19
CA PHE A 64 -11.12 8.51 -8.18
C PHE A 64 -11.88 9.04 -6.97
N ILE A 65 -11.21 9.09 -5.81
CA ILE A 65 -11.77 9.63 -4.56
C ILE A 65 -12.09 11.11 -4.71
N GLY A 66 -11.18 11.89 -5.32
CA GLY A 66 -11.40 13.32 -5.60
C GLY A 66 -12.59 13.59 -6.53
N HIS A 67 -12.97 12.61 -7.37
CA HIS A 67 -14.16 12.68 -8.25
C HIS A 67 -15.40 12.02 -7.62
N GLY A 68 -15.43 11.83 -6.30
CA GLY A 68 -16.59 11.33 -5.56
C GLY A 68 -16.81 9.82 -5.64
N ARG A 69 -15.83 9.04 -6.12
CA ARG A 69 -15.94 7.58 -6.25
C ARG A 69 -14.95 6.86 -5.34
N GLY A 70 -15.36 5.76 -4.72
CA GLY A 70 -14.43 4.83 -4.08
C GLY A 70 -13.93 5.19 -2.68
N ALA A 71 -14.33 6.34 -2.09
CA ALA A 71 -13.94 6.70 -0.73
C ALA A 71 -14.34 5.64 0.31
N ARG A 72 -15.61 5.20 0.31
CA ARG A 72 -16.10 4.13 1.19
C ARG A 72 -15.32 2.83 1.04
N ARG A 73 -14.97 2.47 -0.19
CA ARG A 73 -14.17 1.27 -0.48
C ARG A 73 -12.75 1.41 0.08
N ALA A 74 -12.11 2.55 -0.10
CA ALA A 74 -10.78 2.82 0.45
C ALA A 74 -10.77 2.78 1.98
N THR A 75 -11.79 3.36 2.65
CA THR A 75 -11.93 3.26 4.10
C THR A 75 -12.12 1.83 4.57
N LEU A 76 -13.00 1.05 3.93
CA LEU A 76 -13.22 -0.36 4.27
C LEU A 76 -11.94 -1.19 4.08
N LEU A 77 -11.22 -0.98 2.97
CA LEU A 77 -9.95 -1.65 2.71
C LEU A 77 -8.89 -1.27 3.75
N ALA A 78 -8.80 0.01 4.15
CA ALA A 78 -7.89 0.44 5.20
C ALA A 78 -8.22 -0.24 6.54
N VAL A 79 -9.49 -0.28 6.94
CA VAL A 79 -9.91 -0.92 8.20
C VAL A 79 -9.63 -2.43 8.18
N ILE A 80 -10.04 -3.12 7.12
CA ILE A 80 -9.85 -4.58 7.01
C ILE A 80 -8.35 -4.93 6.98
N SER A 81 -7.54 -4.18 6.21
CA SER A 81 -6.10 -4.41 6.14
C SER A 81 -5.38 -4.08 7.45
N ALA A 82 -5.81 -3.03 8.18
CA ALA A 82 -5.28 -2.72 9.50
C ALA A 82 -5.59 -3.85 10.49
N LEU A 83 -6.85 -4.31 10.56
CA LEU A 83 -7.25 -5.40 11.44
C LEU A 83 -6.54 -6.72 11.08
N ALA A 84 -6.44 -7.05 9.80
CA ALA A 84 -5.72 -8.25 9.35
C ALA A 84 -4.22 -8.17 9.71
N SER A 85 -3.57 -7.03 9.49
CA SER A 85 -2.16 -6.83 9.84
C SER A 85 -1.96 -6.94 11.35
N LEU A 86 -2.84 -6.32 12.15
CA LEU A 86 -2.82 -6.40 13.62
C LEU A 86 -2.99 -7.84 14.11
N ALA A 87 -3.94 -8.59 13.55
CA ALA A 87 -4.16 -9.99 13.90
C ALA A 87 -2.91 -10.85 13.61
N ILE A 88 -2.27 -10.65 12.46
CA ILE A 88 -1.02 -11.35 12.11
C ILE A 88 0.11 -10.95 13.06
N CYS A 89 0.29 -9.65 13.32
CA CYS A 89 1.32 -9.17 14.26
C CYS A 89 1.10 -9.72 15.68
N ALA A 90 -0.14 -9.76 16.17
CA ALA A 90 -0.49 -10.32 17.47
C ALA A 90 -0.26 -11.84 17.52
N MET A 91 -0.58 -12.57 16.45
CA MET A 91 -0.27 -14.00 16.34
C MET A 91 1.25 -14.25 16.38
N LEU A 92 2.03 -13.41 15.70
CA LEU A 92 3.49 -13.50 15.69
C LEU A 92 4.11 -13.14 17.06
N SER A 93 3.53 -12.19 17.80
CA SER A 93 4.08 -11.72 19.08
C SER A 93 3.74 -12.62 20.29
N THR A 94 2.63 -13.35 20.25
CA THR A 94 2.11 -14.13 21.40
C THR A 94 2.68 -15.56 21.50
N GLY A 95 3.67 -15.92 20.67
CA GLY A 95 4.27 -17.27 20.69
C GLY A 95 3.45 -18.34 19.95
N LEU A 96 2.24 -18.01 19.45
CA LEU A 96 1.53 -18.80 18.43
C LEU A 96 2.34 -18.96 17.13
N GLY A 97 3.33 -18.09 16.92
CA GLY A 97 4.38 -18.26 15.90
C GLY A 97 5.21 -19.55 16.06
N ALA A 98 5.29 -20.15 17.26
CA ALA A 98 5.92 -21.45 17.43
C ALA A 98 5.20 -22.56 16.65
N GLY A 99 3.89 -22.41 16.40
CA GLY A 99 3.13 -23.28 15.49
C GLY A 99 3.48 -23.07 14.01
N LEU A 100 4.00 -21.89 13.64
CA LEU A 100 4.55 -21.64 12.30
C LEU A 100 5.95 -22.27 12.15
N ASP A 101 6.63 -22.51 13.27
CA ASP A 101 7.92 -23.20 13.26
C ASP A 101 7.76 -24.70 12.97
N THR A 102 6.70 -25.32 13.50
CA THR A 102 6.29 -26.69 13.16
C THR A 102 5.67 -26.82 11.77
N GLY A 103 5.01 -25.77 11.28
CA GLY A 103 4.43 -25.69 9.92
C GLY A 103 5.44 -25.67 8.76
N GLY A 104 6.72 -25.49 9.07
CA GLY A 104 7.79 -25.42 8.07
C GLY A 104 7.80 -24.12 7.26
N ARG A 105 8.79 -24.02 6.36
CA ARG A 105 9.07 -22.81 5.55
C ARG A 105 7.86 -22.28 4.77
N PRO A 106 7.04 -23.11 4.10
CA PRO A 106 5.95 -22.61 3.26
C PRO A 106 4.92 -21.79 4.05
N ILE A 107 4.57 -22.22 5.26
CA ILE A 107 3.57 -21.52 6.07
C ILE A 107 4.10 -20.15 6.51
N ARG A 108 5.37 -20.05 6.91
CA ARG A 108 6.00 -18.76 7.23
C ARG A 108 6.06 -17.82 6.03
N SER A 109 6.36 -18.34 4.83
CA SER A 109 6.39 -17.54 3.60
C SER A 109 4.98 -17.04 3.23
N ILE A 110 3.94 -17.88 3.39
CA ILE A 110 2.54 -17.48 3.18
C ILE A 110 2.15 -16.37 4.15
N VAL A 111 2.41 -16.53 5.46
CA VAL A 111 2.09 -15.51 6.46
C VAL A 111 2.80 -14.19 6.15
N THR A 112 4.07 -14.26 5.75
CA THR A 112 4.86 -13.08 5.36
C THR A 112 4.29 -12.40 4.12
N LEU A 113 3.86 -13.18 3.11
CA LEU A 113 3.21 -12.66 1.90
C LEU A 113 1.88 -11.99 2.23
N VAL A 114 1.05 -12.61 3.06
CA VAL A 114 -0.25 -12.03 3.47
C VAL A 114 -0.03 -10.71 4.21
N LEU A 115 0.92 -10.68 5.15
CA LEU A 115 1.27 -9.46 5.88
C LEU A 115 1.77 -8.36 4.94
N PHE A 116 2.63 -8.72 3.97
CA PHE A 116 3.15 -7.80 2.95
C PHE A 116 2.03 -7.17 2.11
N LEU A 117 1.08 -7.99 1.65
CA LEU A 117 -0.07 -7.52 0.87
C LEU A 117 -1.01 -6.66 1.71
N CYS A 118 -1.29 -7.04 2.95
CA CYS A 118 -2.11 -6.25 3.87
C CYS A 118 -1.47 -4.88 4.15
N ALA A 119 -0.17 -4.84 4.44
CA ALA A 119 0.57 -3.59 4.63
C ALA A 119 0.55 -2.71 3.37
N GLY A 120 0.73 -3.30 2.18
CA GLY A 120 0.65 -2.58 0.91
C GLY A 120 -0.72 -1.96 0.65
N VAL A 121 -1.80 -2.73 0.88
CA VAL A 121 -3.19 -2.24 0.75
C VAL A 121 -3.49 -1.15 1.77
N LEU A 122 -3.02 -1.30 3.01
CA LEU A 122 -3.19 -0.31 4.06
C LEU A 122 -2.54 1.03 3.68
N LEU A 123 -1.25 0.99 3.31
CA LEU A 123 -0.51 2.17 2.87
C LEU A 123 -1.17 2.84 1.66
N ALA A 124 -1.54 2.05 0.65
CA ALA A 124 -2.22 2.57 -0.53
C ALA A 124 -3.56 3.23 -0.19
N SER A 125 -4.35 2.61 0.70
CA SER A 125 -5.68 3.13 1.09
C SER A 125 -5.57 4.41 1.92
N VAL A 126 -4.62 4.47 2.86
CA VAL A 126 -4.36 5.65 3.68
C VAL A 126 -3.83 6.80 2.82
N SER A 127 -2.87 6.53 1.93
CA SER A 127 -2.39 7.53 0.96
C SER A 127 -3.50 8.00 0.03
N ALA A 128 -4.36 7.09 -0.45
CA ALA A 128 -5.48 7.45 -1.33
C ALA A 128 -6.48 8.38 -0.65
N LEU A 129 -6.82 8.12 0.62
CA LEU A 129 -7.69 8.98 1.41
C LEU A 129 -7.02 10.32 1.72
N GLY A 130 -5.75 10.30 2.10
CA GLY A 130 -4.96 11.50 2.40
C GLY A 130 -4.86 12.44 1.21
N PHE A 131 -4.50 11.92 0.04
CA PHE A 131 -4.45 12.73 -1.18
C PHE A 131 -5.85 13.08 -1.69
N GLY A 132 -6.77 12.11 -1.80
CA GLY A 132 -8.06 12.30 -2.44
C GLY A 132 -9.01 13.23 -1.69
N LEU A 133 -9.02 13.17 -0.35
CA LEU A 133 -9.80 14.09 0.49
C LEU A 133 -9.00 15.36 0.80
N GLY A 134 -7.69 15.23 0.99
CA GLY A 134 -6.81 16.34 1.38
C GLY A 134 -6.70 17.42 0.30
N THR A 135 -6.59 17.06 -0.99
CA THR A 135 -6.53 18.05 -2.08
C THR A 135 -7.83 18.83 -2.21
N GLY A 136 -8.98 18.19 -1.99
CA GLY A 136 -10.28 18.86 -1.98
C GLY A 136 -10.45 19.82 -0.80
N TYR A 137 -9.99 19.42 0.38
CA TYR A 137 -9.98 20.27 1.57
C TYR A 137 -9.05 21.48 1.39
N LEU A 138 -7.82 21.26 0.94
CA LEU A 138 -6.84 22.33 0.69
C LEU A 138 -7.35 23.30 -0.37
N ALA A 139 -7.90 22.82 -1.48
CA ALA A 139 -8.46 23.67 -2.53
C ALA A 139 -9.62 24.54 -2.02
N ARG A 140 -10.52 23.98 -1.20
CA ARG A 140 -11.59 24.76 -0.55
C ARG A 140 -11.03 25.80 0.42
N LYS A 141 -10.04 25.44 1.23
CA LYS A 141 -9.42 26.36 2.19
C LYS A 141 -8.63 27.48 1.52
N VAL A 142 -7.97 27.19 0.41
CA VAL A 142 -7.31 28.21 -0.43
C VAL A 142 -8.36 29.13 -1.03
N ALA A 143 -9.44 28.59 -1.61
CA ALA A 143 -10.51 29.42 -2.19
C ALA A 143 -11.24 30.27 -1.13
N GLU A 144 -11.47 29.74 0.07
CA GLU A 144 -12.00 30.51 1.21
C GLU A 144 -11.04 31.63 1.61
N ARG A 145 -9.72 31.36 1.65
CA ARG A 145 -8.69 32.35 1.99
C ARG A 145 -8.47 33.41 0.91
N ASP A 146 -8.58 33.04 -0.37
CA ASP A 146 -8.53 33.97 -1.51
C ASP A 146 -9.81 34.81 -1.61
N ALA A 147 -10.96 34.28 -1.19
CA ALA A 147 -12.24 35.01 -1.13
C ALA A 147 -12.35 35.92 0.09
N ASP A 148 -11.72 35.53 1.21
CA ASP A 148 -11.57 36.32 2.43
C ASP A 148 -10.43 37.34 2.32
N ASP A 149 -10.07 37.76 1.10
CA ASP A 149 -8.96 38.66 0.76
C ASP A 149 -8.73 39.69 1.87
N TRP A 150 -7.71 39.33 2.66
CA TRP A 150 -7.12 40.05 3.77
C TRP A 150 -6.36 41.25 3.14
N PRO A 151 -6.34 42.43 3.77
CA PRO A 151 -5.72 43.63 3.21
C PRO A 151 -4.24 43.47 2.82
#